data_AF-A0AAW9Q231-F1
#
_entry.id   AF-A0AAW9Q231-F1
#
_cell.length_a   1.000
_cell.length_b   1.000
_cell.length_c   1.000
_cell.angle_alpha   90.00
_cell.angle_beta   90.00
_cell.angle_gamma   90.00
#
_symmetry.space_group_name_H-M   'P 1'
#
loop_
_entity.id
_entity.type
_entity.pdbx_description
1 polymer ?
#
loop_
_entity_poly.entity_id
_entity_poly.type
_entity_poly.pdbx_seq_one_letter_code
_entity_poly.pdbx_strand_id
1 'polypeptide(L)'
;MAIATSQVKPFATVELSWLSTAQGGRKRAVSTVDYAATAYFAEGDKQLFSIILHFHTKVESGVKIITRIDRAVMNFLAPEIAAPQLMKGVEFYVTEGARVVAKGKVLSVCRSLANTISNSSKFSRRSKTSPRKRRVKVEPLLTENGSSRRIVRAVPKKVDRNTAFEYEEIPI
;
A
#
# COMPACT_ATOMS: atom_id res chain seq x y z
N MET A 1 -8.76 -7.38 37.24
CA MET A 1 -8.90 -7.96 35.89
C MET A 1 -9.08 -6.82 34.90
N ALA A 2 -8.10 -6.54 34.04
CA ALA A 2 -8.26 -5.55 32.98
C ALA A 2 -8.95 -6.22 31.78
N ILE A 3 -10.15 -5.78 31.45
CA ILE A 3 -10.84 -6.21 30.23
C ILE A 3 -10.10 -5.54 29.07
N ALA A 4 -9.43 -6.34 28.24
CA ALA A 4 -8.83 -5.86 27.00
C ALA A 4 -9.95 -5.39 26.07
N THR A 5 -10.27 -4.10 26.11
CA THR A 5 -11.14 -3.46 25.14
C THR A 5 -10.43 -3.48 23.79
N SER A 6 -10.91 -4.33 22.88
CA SER A 6 -10.47 -4.32 21.48
C SER A 6 -10.73 -2.92 20.92
N GLN A 7 -9.67 -2.13 20.77
CA GLN A 7 -9.79 -0.77 20.28
C GLN A 7 -10.14 -0.80 18.79
N VAL A 8 -11.29 -0.23 18.46
CA VAL A 8 -11.70 0.01 17.09
C VAL A 8 -10.86 1.16 16.54
N LYS A 9 -9.94 0.88 15.61
CA LYS A 9 -9.09 1.89 15.00
C LYS A 9 -9.77 2.47 13.76
N PRO A 10 -10.07 3.78 13.73
CA PRO A 10 -10.60 4.41 12.53
C PRO A 10 -9.51 4.50 11.45
N PHE A 11 -9.92 4.40 10.20
CA PHE A 11 -9.12 4.71 9.03
C PHE A 11 -10.00 5.40 7.98
N ALA A 12 -9.39 6.12 7.05
CA ALA A 12 -10.12 6.86 6.03
C ALA A 12 -9.58 6.55 4.63
N THR A 13 -10.44 6.58 3.62
CA THR A 13 -9.97 6.69 2.23
C THR A 13 -9.93 8.16 1.87
N VAL A 14 -8.83 8.63 1.29
CA VAL A 14 -8.60 10.04 1.00
C VAL A 14 -8.20 10.27 -0.44
N GLU A 15 -8.53 11.46 -0.94
CA GLU A 15 -8.00 12.02 -2.17
C GLU A 15 -6.98 13.11 -1.83
N LEU A 16 -5.93 13.22 -2.64
CA LEU A 16 -4.76 14.07 -2.38
C LEU A 16 -4.42 14.88 -3.63
N SER A 17 -4.19 16.17 -3.41
CA SER A 17 -3.68 17.13 -4.39
C SER A 17 -2.33 17.63 -3.91
N TRP A 18 -1.26 17.03 -4.43
CA TRP A 18 0.11 17.42 -4.11
C TRP A 18 0.42 18.82 -4.59
N LEU A 19 1.00 19.64 -3.71
CA LEU A 19 1.45 20.97 -4.09
C LEU A 19 2.68 20.86 -4.99
N SER A 20 2.75 21.73 -5.98
CA SER A 20 3.96 21.89 -6.79
C SER A 20 5.10 22.48 -5.93
N THR A 21 6.34 22.33 -6.38
CA THR A 21 7.49 22.93 -5.70
C THR A 21 7.35 24.46 -5.57
N ALA A 22 6.76 25.13 -6.57
CA ALA A 22 6.48 26.58 -6.52
C ALA A 22 5.45 26.98 -5.46
N GLN A 23 4.60 26.05 -5.03
CA GLN A 23 3.60 26.23 -3.98
C GLN A 23 4.10 25.75 -2.60
N GLY A 24 5.40 25.46 -2.46
CA GLY A 24 5.99 24.95 -1.22
C GLY A 24 5.92 23.42 -1.06
N GLY A 25 5.44 22.70 -2.08
CA GLY A 25 5.39 21.25 -2.09
C GLY A 25 6.74 20.58 -2.32
N ARG A 26 6.72 19.25 -2.49
CA ARG A 26 7.94 18.46 -2.60
C ARG A 26 8.68 18.76 -3.91
N LYS A 27 10.01 18.66 -3.87
CA LYS A 27 10.85 18.65 -5.09
C LYS A 27 10.81 17.29 -5.80
N ARG A 28 10.58 16.21 -5.06
CA ARG A 28 10.48 14.84 -5.57
C ARG A 28 9.13 14.25 -5.21
N ALA A 29 8.49 13.58 -6.16
CA ALA A 29 7.26 12.84 -5.93
C ALA A 29 7.43 11.77 -4.85
N VAL A 30 6.32 11.36 -4.23
CA VAL A 30 6.32 10.24 -3.29
C VAL A 30 6.55 8.95 -4.07
N SER A 31 7.57 8.19 -3.67
CA SER A 31 7.99 6.95 -4.33
C SER A 31 7.81 5.70 -3.47
N THR A 32 7.37 5.87 -2.22
CA THR A 32 7.17 4.78 -1.26
C THR A 32 5.70 4.39 -1.15
N VAL A 33 5.43 3.10 -0.95
CA VAL A 33 4.07 2.57 -0.80
C VAL A 33 3.36 3.16 0.42
N ASP A 34 4.12 3.35 1.49
CA ASP A 34 3.67 3.96 2.72
C ASP A 34 4.37 5.30 2.89
N TYR A 35 3.63 6.30 3.35
CA TYR A 35 4.13 7.64 3.58
C TYR A 35 3.64 8.17 4.92
N ALA A 36 4.57 8.31 5.86
CA ALA A 36 4.32 8.89 7.17
C ALA A 36 4.47 10.42 7.11
N ALA A 37 3.50 11.12 7.68
CA ALA A 37 3.47 12.58 7.71
C ALA A 37 2.65 13.08 8.90
N THR A 38 2.63 14.40 9.08
CA THR A 38 1.66 15.09 9.94
C THR A 38 0.55 15.69 9.09
N ALA A 39 -0.60 15.94 9.70
CA ALA A 39 -1.71 16.61 9.04
C ALA A 39 -2.56 17.39 10.04
N TYR A 40 -3.37 18.32 9.55
CA TYR A 40 -4.40 19.01 10.30
C TYR A 40 -5.64 19.24 9.42
N PHE A 41 -6.82 19.29 10.02
CA PHE A 41 -8.06 19.58 9.28
C PHE A 41 -8.13 21.07 8.90
N ALA A 42 -8.71 21.35 7.73
CA ALA A 42 -8.78 22.72 7.21
C ALA A 42 -9.72 23.61 8.04
N GLU A 43 -10.74 23.01 8.63
CA GLU A 43 -11.72 23.65 9.51
C GLU A 43 -11.40 23.37 10.99
N GLY A 44 -11.72 24.33 11.85
CA GLY A 44 -11.50 24.24 13.29
C GLY A 44 -10.07 24.59 13.72
N ASP A 45 -9.68 24.08 14.89
CA ASP A 45 -8.33 24.28 15.41
C ASP A 45 -7.33 23.48 14.58
N LYS A 46 -6.23 24.12 14.18
CA LYS A 46 -5.14 23.52 13.37
C LYS A 46 -4.28 22.54 14.19
N GLN A 47 -4.94 21.68 14.96
CA GLN A 47 -4.33 20.64 15.76
C GLN A 47 -3.68 19.62 14.84
N LEU A 48 -2.37 19.44 14.99
CA LEU A 48 -1.61 18.45 14.23
C LEU A 48 -1.87 17.04 14.77
N PHE A 49 -2.01 16.09 13.85
CA PHE A 49 -2.04 14.66 14.12
C PHE A 49 -1.14 13.92 13.15
N SER A 50 -0.65 12.74 13.54
CA SER A 50 0.25 11.93 12.72
C SER A 50 -0.50 10.87 11.94
N ILE A 51 -0.17 10.73 10.65
CA ILE A 51 -0.82 9.84 9.70
C ILE A 51 0.17 8.93 8.98
N ILE A 52 -0.33 7.81 8.48
CA ILE A 52 0.32 6.98 7.46
C ILE A 52 -0.62 6.88 6.27
N LEU A 53 -0.16 7.30 5.09
CA LEU A 53 -0.83 7.14 3.82
C LEU A 53 -0.34 5.87 3.13
N HIS A 54 -1.25 4.92 2.90
CA HIS A 54 -1.00 3.69 2.16
C HIS A 54 -1.52 3.86 0.73
N PHE A 55 -0.60 3.96 -0.23
CA PHE A 55 -0.96 4.13 -1.64
C PHE A 55 -1.35 2.81 -2.30
N HIS A 56 -2.19 2.92 -3.32
CA HIS A 56 -2.54 1.76 -4.14
C HIS A 56 -1.31 1.27 -4.90
N THR A 57 -1.06 -0.03 -4.82
CA THR A 57 0.07 -0.67 -5.50
C THR A 57 -0.38 -1.84 -6.36
N LYS A 58 0.39 -2.11 -7.41
CA LYS A 58 0.36 -3.36 -8.17
C LYS A 58 1.68 -4.09 -7.96
N VAL A 59 1.66 -5.42 -8.04
CA VAL A 59 2.89 -6.21 -8.02
C VAL A 59 3.25 -6.55 -9.46
N GLU A 60 4.39 -6.07 -9.93
CA GLU A 60 4.96 -6.42 -11.24
C GLU A 60 6.34 -7.01 -11.01
N SER A 61 6.56 -8.22 -11.53
CA SER A 61 7.84 -8.95 -11.39
C SER A 61 8.33 -9.08 -9.93
N GLY A 62 7.41 -9.21 -8.97
CA GLY A 62 7.72 -9.30 -7.55
C GLY A 62 7.96 -7.97 -6.83
N VAL A 63 7.91 -6.84 -7.55
CA VAL A 63 8.10 -5.49 -7.00
C VAL A 63 6.76 -4.79 -6.86
N LYS A 64 6.52 -4.13 -5.70
CA LYS A 64 5.34 -3.28 -5.49
C LYS A 64 5.57 -1.93 -6.15
N ILE A 65 4.74 -1.60 -7.13
CA ILE A 65 4.76 -0.33 -7.87
C ILE A 65 3.51 0.45 -7.54
N ILE A 66 3.66 1.72 -7.15
CA ILE A 66 2.54 2.62 -6.87
C ILE A 66 1.77 2.89 -8.17
N THR A 67 0.46 2.69 -8.15
CA THR A 67 -0.41 2.94 -9.30
C THR A 67 -1.09 4.29 -9.23
N ARG A 68 -1.31 4.81 -8.02
CA ARG A 68 -2.00 6.08 -7.76
C ARG A 68 -1.41 6.77 -6.53
N ILE A 69 -0.98 8.02 -6.70
CA ILE A 69 -0.46 8.88 -5.63
C ILE A 69 -1.49 9.91 -5.16
N ASP A 70 -2.57 10.07 -5.91
CA ASP A 70 -3.70 10.96 -5.65
C ASP A 70 -4.76 10.32 -4.74
N ARG A 71 -4.65 9.03 -4.44
CA ARG A 71 -5.56 8.31 -3.53
C ARG A 71 -4.82 7.36 -2.61
N ALA A 72 -5.20 7.37 -1.35
CA ALA A 72 -4.59 6.55 -0.32
C ALA A 72 -5.59 6.11 0.75
N VAL A 73 -5.24 5.06 1.48
CA VAL A 73 -5.84 4.75 2.77
C VAL A 73 -5.02 5.46 3.86
N MET A 74 -5.67 6.33 4.61
CA MET A 74 -5.09 7.10 5.70
C MET A 74 -5.36 6.42 7.03
N ASN A 75 -4.28 6.00 7.70
CA ASN A 75 -4.27 5.53 9.07
C ASN A 75 -3.77 6.62 10.01
N PHE A 76 -4.26 6.61 11.25
CA PHE A 76 -3.87 7.56 12.29
C PHE A 76 -2.96 6.88 13.30
N LEU A 77 -1.89 7.54 13.74
CA LEU A 77 -1.05 7.02 14.82
C LEU A 77 -1.69 7.25 16.19
N ALA A 78 -2.32 8.41 16.38
CA ALA A 78 -3.09 8.80 17.57
C ALA A 78 -4.55 9.11 17.15
N PRO A 79 -5.39 8.08 16.92
CA PRO A 79 -6.73 8.26 16.37
C PRO A 79 -7.64 9.14 17.25
N GLU A 80 -7.44 9.18 18.56
CA GLU A 80 -8.17 9.99 19.52
C GLU A 80 -8.07 11.50 19.25
N ILE A 81 -6.98 11.96 18.64
CA ILE A 81 -6.78 13.37 18.28
C ILE A 81 -7.61 13.72 17.04
N ALA A 82 -7.63 12.84 16.04
CA ALA A 82 -8.28 13.10 14.76
C ALA A 82 -9.77 12.71 14.74
N ALA A 83 -10.17 11.70 15.52
CA ALA A 83 -11.51 11.12 15.51
C ALA A 83 -12.65 12.12 15.72
N PRO A 84 -12.54 13.16 16.58
CA PRO A 84 -13.62 14.13 16.78
C PRO A 84 -13.98 14.93 15.52
N GLN A 85 -13.01 15.15 14.63
CA GLN A 85 -13.19 15.96 13.41
C GLN A 85 -13.24 15.10 12.13
N LEU A 86 -12.93 13.80 12.23
CA LEU A 86 -12.86 12.90 11.10
C LEU A 86 -14.24 12.55 10.55
N MET A 87 -14.63 13.24 9.48
CA MET A 87 -15.90 13.03 8.79
C MET A 87 -15.70 12.94 7.27
N LYS A 88 -16.63 12.27 6.58
CA LYS A 88 -16.62 12.27 5.10
C LYS A 88 -16.78 13.70 4.59
N GLY A 89 -15.97 14.07 3.60
CA GLY A 89 -16.00 15.36 2.93
C GLY A 89 -15.07 16.40 3.55
N VAL A 90 -14.58 16.19 4.79
CA VAL A 90 -13.69 17.15 5.44
C VAL A 90 -12.38 17.29 4.67
N GLU A 91 -11.92 18.53 4.56
CA GLU A 91 -10.64 18.86 3.96
C GLU A 91 -9.54 18.88 5.02
N PHE A 92 -8.33 18.54 4.61
CA PHE A 92 -7.16 18.54 5.47
C PHE A 92 -5.91 18.92 4.68
N TYR A 93 -4.86 19.26 5.41
CA TYR A 93 -3.54 19.58 4.86
C TYR A 93 -2.53 18.58 5.39
N VAL A 94 -1.73 18.01 4.48
CA VAL A 94 -0.59 17.16 4.84
C VAL A 94 0.64 18.04 4.97
N THR A 95 1.41 17.83 6.03
CA THR A 95 2.61 18.59 6.35
C THR A 95 3.85 17.72 6.51
N GLU A 96 4.99 18.29 6.13
CA GLU A 96 6.33 17.80 6.47
C GLU A 96 7.04 18.87 7.30
N GLY A 97 7.11 18.65 8.62
CA GLY A 97 7.50 19.70 9.55
C GLY A 97 6.53 20.89 9.45
N ALA A 98 7.06 22.10 9.25
CA ALA A 98 6.27 23.32 9.17
C ALA A 98 5.61 23.56 7.80
N ARG A 99 5.90 22.75 6.78
CA ARG A 99 5.48 23.01 5.39
C ARG A 99 4.28 22.16 5.01
N VAL A 100 3.29 22.77 4.35
CA VAL A 100 2.19 22.04 3.70
C VAL A 100 2.70 21.49 2.36
N VAL A 101 2.49 20.20 2.13
CA VAL A 101 2.96 19.51 0.91
C VAL A 101 1.83 18.97 0.05
N ALA A 102 0.63 18.79 0.61
CA ALA A 102 -0.55 18.40 -0.13
C ALA A 102 -1.82 18.92 0.55
N LYS A 103 -2.86 19.12 -0.25
CA LYS A 103 -4.24 19.24 0.22
C LYS A 103 -4.90 17.88 0.10
N GLY A 104 -5.82 17.55 0.99
CA GLY A 104 -6.54 16.30 0.95
C GLY A 104 -8.01 16.46 1.29
N LYS A 105 -8.80 15.47 0.86
CA LYS A 105 -10.23 15.37 1.16
C LYS A 105 -10.57 13.95 1.59
N VAL A 106 -11.32 13.82 2.69
CA VAL A 106 -11.79 12.52 3.18
C VAL A 106 -12.95 12.04 2.32
N LEU A 107 -12.78 10.90 1.64
CA LEU A 107 -13.81 10.31 0.78
C LEU A 107 -14.74 9.38 1.56
N SER A 108 -14.19 8.65 2.54
CA SER A 108 -14.93 7.74 3.40
C SER A 108 -14.18 7.51 4.72
N VAL A 109 -14.92 7.18 5.77
CA VAL A 109 -14.38 6.83 7.09
C VAL A 109 -14.87 5.42 7.43
N CYS A 110 -13.94 4.56 7.84
CA CYS A 110 -14.20 3.19 8.24
C CYS A 110 -13.64 2.94 9.64
N ARG A 111 -14.21 1.95 10.33
CA ARG A 111 -13.83 1.56 11.69
C ARG A 111 -13.50 0.08 11.66
N SER A 112 -12.27 -0.29 11.99
CA SER A 112 -11.85 -1.69 12.06
C SER A 112 -11.56 -2.07 13.51
N LEU A 113 -12.01 -3.25 13.93
CA LEU A 113 -11.49 -3.86 15.16
C LEU A 113 -10.02 -4.19 14.90
N ALA A 114 -9.13 -3.77 15.79
CA ALA A 114 -7.69 -4.04 15.69
C ALA A 114 -7.42 -5.55 15.76
N ASN A 115 -7.57 -6.26 14.64
CA ASN A 115 -7.09 -7.61 14.35
C ASN A 115 -7.19 -8.03 12.87
N THR A 116 -7.63 -7.17 11.95
CA THR A 116 -7.74 -7.54 10.53
C THR A 116 -7.21 -6.44 9.61
N ILE A 117 -5.89 -6.36 9.46
CA ILE A 117 -5.30 -5.97 8.17
C ILE A 117 -4.80 -7.26 7.52
N SER A 118 -5.73 -8.16 7.20
CA SER A 118 -5.47 -9.23 6.26
C SER A 118 -5.73 -8.68 4.86
N ASN A 119 -4.69 -8.66 4.05
CA ASN A 119 -4.69 -8.42 2.60
C ASN A 119 -6.03 -8.83 1.95
N SER A 120 -6.86 -7.87 1.58
CA SER A 120 -8.08 -8.12 0.82
C SER A 120 -7.74 -8.42 -0.64
N SER A 121 -7.21 -9.61 -0.90
CA SER A 121 -7.28 -10.23 -2.23
C SER A 121 -8.34 -11.33 -2.16
N LYS A 122 -9.56 -11.01 -2.61
CA LYS A 122 -10.57 -11.90 -3.23
C LYS A 122 -11.95 -11.23 -3.23
N PHE A 123 -12.12 -10.23 -4.09
CA PHE A 123 -13.45 -9.90 -4.60
C PHE A 123 -13.70 -10.82 -5.82
N SER A 124 -14.00 -12.10 -5.55
CA SER A 124 -14.49 -13.00 -6.60
C SER A 124 -16.01 -12.87 -6.62
N ARG A 125 -16.51 -12.05 -7.55
CA ARG A 125 -17.93 -12.02 -7.94
C ARG A 125 -18.27 -13.40 -8.51
N ARG A 126 -19.06 -14.16 -7.75
CA ARG A 126 -19.63 -15.43 -8.16
C ARG A 126 -20.81 -15.17 -9.10
N SER A 127 -20.52 -14.89 -10.37
CA SER A 127 -21.54 -14.93 -11.43
C SER A 127 -21.80 -16.38 -11.80
N LYS A 128 -23.01 -16.86 -11.46
CA LYS A 128 -23.56 -18.13 -11.92
C LYS A 128 -23.78 -18.06 -13.43
N THR A 129 -22.98 -18.80 -14.20
CA THR A 129 -23.31 -19.17 -15.58
C THR A 129 -23.08 -20.68 -15.75
N SER A 130 -24.01 -21.26 -16.49
CA SER A 130 -24.33 -22.68 -16.64
C SER A 130 -23.22 -23.52 -17.30
N PRO A 131 -23.10 -24.82 -16.95
CA PRO A 131 -22.14 -25.71 -17.60
C PRO A 131 -22.72 -26.24 -18.93
N ARG A 132 -22.25 -25.71 -20.06
CA ARG A 132 -22.49 -26.30 -21.38
C ARG A 132 -21.46 -27.40 -21.63
N LYS A 133 -21.90 -28.66 -21.53
CA LYS A 133 -21.15 -29.85 -21.93
C LYS A 133 -20.68 -29.72 -23.39
N ARG A 134 -19.37 -29.75 -23.62
CA ARG A 134 -18.79 -30.14 -24.92
C ARG A 134 -17.80 -31.27 -24.68
N ARG A 135 -18.21 -32.47 -25.10
CA ARG A 135 -17.33 -33.61 -25.33
C ARG A 135 -16.32 -33.21 -26.40
N VAL A 136 -15.05 -33.14 -26.06
CA VAL A 136 -13.96 -33.17 -27.05
C VAL A 136 -13.44 -34.61 -27.05
N LYS A 137 -13.58 -35.24 -28.22
CA LYS A 137 -13.14 -36.59 -28.54
C LYS A 137 -11.60 -36.57 -28.53
N VAL A 138 -11.00 -37.40 -27.69
CA VAL A 138 -9.56 -37.65 -27.67
C VAL A 138 -9.28 -38.70 -28.73
N GLU A 139 -8.44 -38.39 -29.71
CA GLU A 139 -7.73 -39.39 -30.50
C GLU A 139 -6.23 -39.31 -30.18
N PRO A 140 -5.57 -40.44 -29.90
CA PRO A 140 -4.14 -40.47 -29.63
C PRO A 140 -3.37 -40.62 -30.95
N LEU A 141 -2.34 -39.81 -31.13
CA LEU A 141 -1.30 -40.03 -32.14
C LEU A 141 0.05 -40.16 -31.43
N LEU A 142 0.47 -41.42 -31.30
CA LEU A 142 1.89 -41.85 -31.29
C LEU A 142 2.44 -41.59 -32.71
N THR A 143 3.70 -41.27 -33.00
CA THR A 143 4.97 -41.45 -32.30
C THR A 143 6.05 -40.61 -33.02
N GLU A 144 7.18 -40.43 -32.32
CA GLU A 144 8.57 -40.35 -32.82
C GLU A 144 8.98 -39.26 -33.83
N ASN A 145 9.85 -38.35 -33.39
CA ASN A 145 11.28 -38.48 -33.70
C ASN A 145 12.13 -37.44 -32.97
N GLY A 146 13.36 -37.86 -32.68
CA GLY A 146 14.23 -37.28 -31.68
C GLY A 146 14.60 -35.81 -31.86
N SER A 147 14.73 -35.13 -30.73
CA SER A 147 15.78 -34.13 -30.57
C SER A 147 16.08 -33.96 -29.09
N SER A 148 17.34 -34.26 -28.77
CA SER A 148 17.93 -34.18 -27.44
C SER A 148 17.64 -32.83 -26.78
N ARG A 149 16.79 -32.81 -25.75
CA ARG A 149 16.64 -31.66 -24.86
C ARG A 149 17.14 -32.04 -23.47
N ARG A 150 18.40 -31.70 -23.20
CA ARG A 150 18.97 -31.67 -21.84
C ARG A 150 18.11 -30.74 -20.98
N ILE A 151 17.44 -31.29 -19.98
CA ILE A 151 16.84 -30.52 -18.90
C ILE A 151 17.98 -30.15 -17.94
N VAL A 152 18.51 -28.93 -18.04
CA VAL A 152 19.44 -28.40 -17.05
C VAL A 152 18.61 -27.89 -15.88
N ARG A 153 18.52 -28.67 -14.81
CA ARG A 153 18.01 -28.19 -13.52
C ARG A 153 19.02 -27.18 -12.98
N ALA A 154 18.58 -25.93 -12.80
CA ALA A 154 19.32 -24.95 -12.02
C ALA A 154 19.27 -25.39 -10.53
N VAL A 155 20.41 -25.82 -10.02
CA VAL A 155 20.61 -26.03 -8.58
C VAL A 155 20.84 -24.65 -7.96
N PRO A 156 20.05 -24.20 -6.97
CA PRO A 156 20.39 -23.01 -6.21
C PRO A 156 21.65 -23.30 -5.39
N LYS A 157 22.78 -22.67 -5.76
CA LYS A 157 23.95 -22.59 -4.89
C LYS A 157 23.53 -21.81 -3.63
N LYS A 158 23.67 -22.44 -2.47
CA LYS A 158 23.71 -21.75 -1.18
C LYS A 158 24.82 -20.71 -1.27
N VAL A 159 24.45 -19.43 -1.27
CA VAL A 159 25.41 -18.34 -1.06
C VAL A 159 25.54 -18.20 0.44
N ASP A 160 26.72 -18.55 0.94
CA ASP A 160 27.10 -18.37 2.33
C ASP A 160 26.98 -16.90 2.72
N ARG A 161 26.23 -16.66 3.80
CA ARG A 161 26.23 -15.38 4.51
C ARG A 161 27.52 -15.32 5.31
N ASN A 162 28.53 -14.67 4.76
CA ASN A 162 29.55 -13.96 5.52
C ASN A 162 30.30 -13.03 4.57
N THR A 163 29.75 -11.83 4.41
CA THR A 163 30.51 -10.70 3.89
C THR A 163 30.61 -9.73 5.05
N ALA A 164 31.72 -9.81 5.77
CA ALA A 164 32.13 -8.76 6.67
C ALA A 164 32.34 -7.49 5.84
N PHE A 165 31.74 -6.38 6.27
CA PHE A 165 31.97 -5.08 5.66
C PHE A 165 33.26 -4.52 6.26
N GLU A 166 34.34 -4.50 5.47
CA GLU A 166 35.50 -3.67 5.77
C GLU A 166 35.16 -2.21 5.41
N TYR A 167 35.40 -1.31 6.35
CA TYR A 167 35.29 0.13 6.15
C TYR A 167 36.69 0.69 5.89
N GLU A 168 36.91 1.28 4.72
CA GLU A 168 38.07 2.14 4.50
C GLU A 168 37.75 3.55 4.99
N GLU A 169 38.52 4.04 5.96
CA GLU A 169 38.48 5.43 6.43
C GLU A 169 39.14 6.34 5.38
N ILE A 170 38.40 7.33 4.89
CA ILE A 170 38.94 8.38 4.02
C ILE A 170 39.35 9.57 4.91
N PRO A 171 40.63 9.99 4.93
CA PRO A 171 41.05 11.17 5.68
C PRO A 171 40.48 12.45 5.07
N ILE A 172 40.05 13.37 5.94
CA ILE A 172 39.51 14.70 5.64
C ILE A 172 40.61 15.66 5.19
#